data_AF-A0A238WQV1-F1
#
_entry.id   AF-A0A238WQV1-F1
#
_cell.length_a   1.000
_cell.length_b   1.000
_cell.length_c   1.000
_cell.angle_alpha   90.00
_cell.angle_beta   90.00
_cell.angle_gamma   90.00
#
_symmetry.space_group_name_H-M   'P 1'
#
loop_
_entity.id
_entity.type
_entity.pdbx_description
1 polymer ?
#
loop_
_entity_poly.entity_id
_entity_poly.type
_entity_poly.pdbx_seq_one_letter_code
_entity_poly.pdbx_strand_id
1 'polypeptide(L)'
;MRSLSKVLLTLSVAFAGVLAVISPAAAASSTPEQLGGLDVGAYCRSIGYSDAALTGSTAYDWHCVAGDGSQHDLTFEAACRWAYGTDAAVDRIDNFNDPKSVKCWRVTSTVVAPAINDYCVSTGHSASALLGSTVYDWHCVNYSRVNPVYFDVSLPAVCRYTTGTTATIDRFVNFRNSSTWQCRV
;
A
#
# COMPACT_ATOMS: atom_id res chain seq x y z
N MET A 1 31.92 -70.21 42.39
CA MET A 1 30.46 -69.97 42.54
C MET A 1 30.17 -68.51 42.22
N ARG A 2 29.38 -68.26 41.16
CA ARG A 2 28.54 -67.07 40.83
C ARG A 2 29.16 -65.67 41.05
N SER A 3 29.66 -64.98 40.01
CA SER A 3 28.95 -64.18 38.98
C SER A 3 28.52 -62.77 39.44
N LEU A 4 28.77 -61.79 38.54
CA LEU A 4 28.25 -60.41 38.43
C LEU A 4 29.15 -59.27 38.95
N SER A 5 29.76 -58.50 38.03
CA SER A 5 29.16 -57.22 37.61
C SER A 5 29.95 -56.48 36.53
N LYS A 6 29.33 -56.48 35.34
CA LYS A 6 29.04 -55.32 34.49
C LYS A 6 30.23 -54.53 33.92
N VAL A 7 30.61 -55.02 32.73
CA VAL A 7 31.23 -54.33 31.60
C VAL A 7 30.78 -52.87 31.48
N LEU A 8 31.74 -51.94 31.58
CA LEU A 8 31.60 -50.56 31.14
C LEU A 8 31.94 -50.51 29.65
N LEU A 9 30.93 -50.33 28.78
CA LEU A 9 31.12 -50.03 27.37
C LEU A 9 30.88 -48.54 27.16
N THR A 10 31.95 -47.78 26.96
CA THR A 10 31.91 -46.36 26.59
C THR A 10 31.43 -46.21 25.15
N LEU A 11 30.20 -45.72 24.98
CA LEU A 11 29.64 -45.32 23.69
C LEU A 11 30.11 -43.90 23.33
N SER A 12 31.12 -43.79 22.48
CA SER A 12 31.55 -42.52 21.89
C SER A 12 30.76 -42.27 20.61
N VAL A 13 29.63 -41.56 20.70
CA VAL A 13 28.90 -41.09 19.51
C VAL A 13 29.57 -39.79 19.04
N ALA A 14 30.36 -39.88 17.97
CA ALA A 14 30.89 -38.73 17.27
C ALA A 14 29.76 -38.04 16.48
N PHE A 15 29.25 -36.93 17.01
CA PHE A 15 28.31 -36.06 16.31
C PHE A 15 29.11 -35.18 15.33
N ALA A 16 29.19 -35.59 14.06
CA ALA A 16 29.68 -34.73 12.99
C ALA A 16 28.65 -33.62 12.76
N GLY A 17 28.88 -32.45 13.35
CA GLY A 17 28.03 -31.27 13.21
C GLY A 17 28.03 -30.77 11.77
N VAL A 18 26.87 -30.86 11.12
CA VAL A 18 26.59 -30.12 9.88
C VAL A 18 26.39 -28.66 10.28
N LEU A 19 27.39 -27.82 10.00
CA LEU A 19 27.25 -26.37 10.09
C LEU A 19 26.34 -25.91 8.93
N ALA A 20 25.05 -25.82 9.20
CA ALA A 20 24.13 -25.09 8.33
C ALA A 20 24.54 -23.62 8.34
N VAL A 21 25.08 -23.14 7.22
CA VAL A 21 25.31 -21.72 6.98
C VAL A 21 23.94 -21.07 6.85
N ILE A 22 23.44 -20.52 7.95
CA ILE A 22 22.21 -19.72 7.95
C ILE A 22 22.58 -18.39 7.32
N SER A 23 22.56 -18.32 5.98
CA SER A 23 22.60 -17.02 5.31
C SER A 23 21.33 -16.29 5.71
N PRO A 24 21.39 -15.12 6.38
CA PRO A 24 20.21 -14.31 6.53
C PRO A 24 19.79 -13.93 5.11
N ALA A 25 18.60 -14.36 4.68
CA ALA A 25 17.97 -13.77 3.52
C ALA A 25 17.95 -12.27 3.78
N ALA A 26 18.70 -11.49 3.00
CA ALA A 26 18.63 -10.05 3.06
C ALA A 26 17.15 -9.70 2.90
N ALA A 27 16.54 -9.17 3.97
CA ALA A 27 15.18 -8.68 3.90
C ALA A 27 15.20 -7.60 2.83
N ALA A 28 14.58 -7.89 1.68
CA ALA A 28 14.42 -6.92 0.62
C ALA A 28 13.53 -5.81 1.18
N SER A 29 14.17 -4.79 1.74
CA SER A 29 13.55 -3.49 1.96
C SER A 29 13.41 -2.86 0.58
N SER A 30 12.44 -3.31 -0.21
CA SER A 30 12.10 -2.62 -1.44
C SER A 30 11.24 -1.43 -1.05
N THR A 31 11.89 -0.31 -0.70
CA THR A 31 11.25 1.00 -0.65
C THR A 31 10.33 1.14 -1.87
N PRO A 32 9.12 1.69 -1.73
CA PRO A 32 8.20 1.80 -2.85
C PRO A 32 8.85 2.49 -4.05
N GLU A 33 8.66 1.90 -5.23
CA GLU A 33 9.27 2.35 -6.49
C GLU A 33 8.17 2.77 -7.47
N GLN A 34 8.26 3.98 -8.02
CA GLN A 34 7.33 4.40 -9.07
C GLN A 34 7.68 3.70 -10.38
N LEU A 35 6.77 2.86 -10.87
CA LEU A 35 6.96 2.09 -12.09
C LEU A 35 6.66 2.92 -13.35
N GLY A 36 5.70 3.84 -13.25
CA GLY A 36 5.34 4.76 -14.35
C GLY A 36 3.84 5.01 -14.48
N GLY A 37 3.44 5.43 -15.68
CA GLY A 37 2.03 5.63 -16.04
C GLY A 37 1.32 4.33 -16.41
N LEU A 38 0.06 4.46 -16.83
CA LEU A 38 -0.79 3.35 -17.25
C LEU A 38 -1.45 3.70 -18.59
N ASP A 39 -1.35 2.80 -19.57
CA ASP A 39 -2.17 2.84 -20.78
C ASP A 39 -3.48 2.09 -20.51
N VAL A 40 -4.51 2.84 -20.12
CA VAL A 40 -5.83 2.29 -19.77
C VAL A 40 -6.48 1.62 -20.98
N GLY A 41 -6.29 2.17 -22.19
CA GLY A 41 -6.83 1.60 -23.42
C GLY A 41 -6.20 0.24 -23.74
N ALA A 42 -4.88 0.14 -23.62
CA ALA A 42 -4.18 -1.14 -23.80
C ALA A 42 -4.61 -2.19 -22.77
N TYR A 43 -4.80 -1.79 -21.51
CA TYR A 43 -5.34 -2.69 -20.48
C TYR A 43 -6.74 -3.17 -20.84
N CYS A 44 -7.67 -2.27 -21.16
CA CYS A 44 -9.05 -2.63 -21.53
C CYS A 44 -9.08 -3.59 -22.75
N ARG A 45 -8.27 -3.33 -23.78
CA ARG A 45 -8.14 -4.25 -24.93
C ARG A 45 -7.61 -5.62 -24.53
N SER A 46 -6.67 -5.69 -23.59
CA SER A 46 -6.10 -6.96 -23.13
C SER A 46 -7.11 -7.88 -22.45
N ILE A 47 -8.19 -7.32 -21.89
CA ILE A 47 -9.25 -8.06 -21.20
C ILE A 47 -10.53 -8.19 -22.04
N GLY A 48 -10.46 -7.88 -23.35
CA GLY A 48 -11.53 -8.16 -24.32
C GLY A 48 -12.47 -6.99 -24.64
N TYR A 49 -12.20 -5.79 -24.14
CA TYR A 49 -12.92 -4.58 -24.54
C TYR A 49 -12.35 -3.96 -25.82
N SER A 50 -13.11 -3.06 -26.45
CA SER A 50 -12.68 -2.37 -27.67
C SER A 50 -11.61 -1.31 -27.39
N ASP A 51 -11.83 -0.51 -26.34
CA ASP A 51 -10.89 0.50 -25.87
C ASP A 51 -11.27 0.99 -24.46
N ALA A 52 -10.61 2.05 -23.97
CA ALA A 52 -11.03 2.82 -22.81
C ALA A 52 -11.63 4.18 -23.23
N ALA A 53 -12.53 4.71 -22.40
CA ALA A 53 -13.05 6.06 -22.53
C ALA A 53 -13.00 6.78 -21.17
N LEU A 54 -12.73 8.08 -21.23
CA LEU A 54 -12.87 8.99 -20.10
C LEU A 54 -14.17 9.77 -20.29
N THR A 55 -15.14 9.58 -19.41
CA THR A 55 -16.48 10.16 -19.52
C THR A 55 -16.73 11.35 -18.59
N GLY A 56 -15.70 11.75 -17.84
CA GLY A 56 -15.77 12.83 -16.88
C GLY A 56 -14.40 13.45 -16.62
N SER A 57 -14.20 13.94 -15.40
CA SER A 57 -13.03 14.74 -15.02
C SER A 57 -12.31 14.19 -13.78
N THR A 58 -12.64 13.00 -13.32
CA THR A 58 -12.03 12.36 -12.14
C THR A 58 -11.36 11.06 -12.53
N ALA A 59 -10.45 10.58 -11.67
CA ALA A 59 -9.79 9.29 -11.86
C ALA A 59 -10.79 8.14 -12.02
N TYR A 60 -12.00 8.23 -11.43
CA TYR A 60 -13.02 7.18 -11.52
C TYR A 60 -13.87 7.23 -12.78
N ASP A 61 -13.74 8.26 -13.62
CA ASP A 61 -14.51 8.38 -14.86
C ASP A 61 -13.85 7.65 -16.05
N TRP A 62 -12.80 6.87 -15.79
CA TRP A 62 -12.23 5.95 -16.76
C TRP A 62 -13.03 4.65 -16.79
N HIS A 63 -13.47 4.27 -17.99
CA HIS A 63 -14.21 3.03 -18.21
C HIS A 63 -13.62 2.25 -19.38
N CYS A 64 -13.69 0.93 -19.31
CA CYS A 64 -13.51 0.10 -20.49
C CYS A 64 -14.81 0.12 -21.32
N VAL A 65 -14.68 0.14 -22.65
CA VAL A 65 -15.81 0.24 -23.58
C VAL A 65 -15.90 -1.03 -24.43
N ALA A 66 -17.04 -1.71 -24.38
CA ALA A 66 -17.29 -2.92 -25.17
C ALA A 66 -17.62 -2.58 -26.64
N GLY A 67 -17.72 -3.61 -27.49
CA GLY A 67 -18.03 -3.45 -28.92
C GLY A 67 -19.39 -2.79 -29.20
N ASP A 68 -20.33 -2.89 -28.27
CA ASP A 68 -21.65 -2.27 -28.34
C ASP A 68 -21.69 -0.85 -27.73
N GLY A 69 -20.55 -0.33 -27.27
CA GLY A 69 -20.43 0.97 -26.62
C GLY A 69 -20.79 0.99 -25.13
N SER A 70 -21.17 -0.14 -24.53
CA SER A 70 -21.40 -0.23 -23.09
C SER A 70 -20.11 0.02 -22.30
N GLN A 71 -20.23 0.70 -21.17
CA GLN A 71 -19.12 1.08 -20.29
C GLN A 71 -19.06 0.15 -19.08
N HIS A 72 -17.84 -0.20 -18.71
CA HIS A 72 -17.54 -1.12 -17.62
C HIS A 72 -16.44 -0.53 -16.74
N ASP A 73 -16.61 -0.70 -15.43
CA ASP A 73 -15.62 -0.24 -14.46
C ASP A 73 -14.32 -1.04 -14.58
N LEU A 74 -13.21 -0.38 -14.28
CA LEU A 74 -11.91 -1.01 -14.15
C LEU A 74 -11.32 -0.72 -12.78
N THR A 75 -10.38 -1.55 -12.36
CA THR A 75 -9.56 -1.27 -11.17
C THR A 75 -8.16 -0.92 -11.62
N PHE A 76 -7.66 0.25 -11.21
CA PHE A 76 -6.30 0.66 -11.55
C PHE A 76 -5.25 -0.28 -10.97
N GLU A 77 -5.51 -0.90 -9.82
CA GLU A 77 -4.62 -1.92 -9.26
C GLU A 77 -4.43 -3.11 -10.22
N ALA A 78 -5.52 -3.69 -10.74
CA ALA A 78 -5.41 -4.78 -11.72
C ALA A 78 -4.71 -4.33 -13.00
N ALA A 79 -4.99 -3.11 -13.46
CA ALA A 79 -4.36 -2.53 -14.64
C ALA A 79 -2.85 -2.31 -14.44
N CYS A 80 -2.42 -1.86 -13.26
CA CYS A 80 -1.01 -1.74 -12.90
C CYS A 80 -0.32 -3.11 -12.84
N ARG A 81 -0.96 -4.13 -12.25
CA ARG A 81 -0.40 -5.50 -12.22
C ARG A 81 -0.22 -6.08 -13.60
N TRP A 82 -1.19 -5.85 -14.49
CA TRP A 82 -1.10 -6.23 -15.89
C TRP A 82 0.05 -5.50 -16.61
N ALA A 83 0.10 -4.16 -16.50
CA ALA A 83 1.05 -3.34 -17.24
C ALA A 83 2.52 -3.65 -16.89
N TYR A 84 2.79 -4.03 -15.64
CA TYR A 84 4.15 -4.29 -15.15
C TYR A 84 4.44 -5.76 -14.83
N GLY A 85 3.48 -6.66 -15.11
CA GLY A 85 3.65 -8.11 -14.95
C GLY A 85 4.00 -8.56 -13.53
N THR A 86 3.46 -7.89 -12.50
CA THR A 86 3.78 -8.20 -11.10
C THR A 86 2.62 -7.92 -10.16
N ASP A 87 2.37 -8.82 -9.21
CA ASP A 87 1.37 -8.64 -8.13
C ASP A 87 1.79 -7.58 -7.10
N ALA A 88 3.06 -7.19 -7.10
CA ALA A 88 3.59 -6.12 -6.27
C ALA A 88 3.20 -4.73 -6.77
N ALA A 89 2.60 -4.61 -7.96
CA ALA A 89 2.16 -3.34 -8.50
C ALA A 89 0.80 -2.93 -7.92
N VAL A 90 0.72 -1.68 -7.49
CA VAL A 90 -0.52 -1.02 -7.06
C VAL A 90 -0.68 0.34 -7.72
N ASP A 91 -1.90 0.82 -7.77
CA ASP A 91 -2.20 2.19 -8.20
C ASP A 91 -2.02 3.20 -7.05
N ARG A 92 -1.63 4.40 -7.44
CA ARG A 92 -1.70 5.61 -6.62
C ARG A 92 -2.32 6.72 -7.45
N ILE A 93 -3.43 7.26 -6.97
CA ILE A 93 -4.10 8.43 -7.53
C ILE A 93 -3.59 9.65 -6.76
N ASP A 94 -2.75 10.48 -7.39
CA ASP A 94 -2.17 11.66 -6.72
C ASP A 94 -3.21 12.78 -6.52
N ASN A 95 -4.08 12.99 -7.51
CA ASN A 95 -5.19 13.93 -7.45
C ASN A 95 -6.45 13.29 -8.06
N PHE A 96 -7.44 13.01 -7.22
CA PHE A 96 -8.70 12.39 -7.64
C PHE A 96 -9.42 13.18 -8.74
N ASN A 97 -9.30 14.51 -8.72
CA ASN A 97 -9.91 15.42 -9.70
C ASN A 97 -9.05 15.62 -10.97
N ASP A 98 -7.97 14.86 -11.11
CA ASP A 98 -7.20 14.76 -12.35
C ASP A 98 -7.20 13.30 -12.82
N PRO A 99 -7.91 12.98 -13.93
CA PRO A 99 -8.02 11.62 -14.43
C PRO A 99 -6.70 11.03 -14.92
N LYS A 100 -5.63 11.83 -15.04
CA LYS A 100 -4.30 11.41 -15.49
C LYS A 100 -3.30 11.28 -14.33
N SER A 101 -3.73 11.54 -13.11
CA SER A 101 -2.87 11.50 -11.91
C SER A 101 -2.53 10.10 -11.43
N VAL A 102 -3.16 9.07 -12.02
CA VAL A 102 -2.89 7.66 -11.69
C VAL A 102 -1.45 7.30 -12.08
N LYS A 103 -0.74 6.68 -11.14
CA LYS A 103 0.61 6.13 -11.32
C LYS A 103 0.66 4.73 -10.73
N CYS A 104 1.49 3.88 -11.30
CA CYS A 104 1.75 2.55 -10.77
C CYS A 104 3.00 2.56 -9.91
N TRP A 105 2.93 1.85 -8.79
CA TRP A 105 4.02 1.72 -7.84
C TRP A 105 4.24 0.26 -7.49
N ARG A 106 5.51 -0.16 -7.39
CA ARG A 106 5.89 -1.42 -6.79
C ARG A 106 6.01 -1.25 -5.29
N VAL A 107 5.37 -2.15 -4.55
CA VAL A 107 5.33 -2.15 -3.09
C VAL A 107 5.42 -3.58 -2.56
N THR A 108 5.72 -3.72 -1.28
CA THR A 108 5.50 -4.97 -0.55
C THR A 108 3.99 -5.23 -0.33
N SER A 109 3.69 -6.43 0.16
CA SER A 109 2.32 -6.77 0.60
C SER A 109 1.90 -6.07 1.89
N THR A 110 2.81 -5.34 2.55
CA THR A 110 2.55 -4.69 3.83
C THR A 110 1.65 -3.47 3.62
N VAL A 111 0.54 -3.44 4.35
CA VAL A 111 -0.41 -2.33 4.38
C VAL A 111 -0.55 -1.86 5.82
N VAL A 112 -0.34 -0.57 6.04
CA VAL A 112 -0.50 0.06 7.35
C VAL A 112 -1.56 1.15 7.25
N ALA A 113 -2.51 1.16 8.18
CA ALA A 113 -3.47 2.26 8.27
C ALA A 113 -2.76 3.51 8.80
N PRO A 114 -2.95 4.70 8.20
CA PRO A 114 -2.27 5.91 8.64
C PRO A 114 -2.71 6.33 10.06
N ALA A 115 -1.74 6.60 10.93
CA ALA A 115 -1.98 7.15 12.26
C ALA A 115 -2.19 8.69 12.19
N ILE A 116 -3.27 9.12 11.55
CA ILE A 116 -3.54 10.54 11.23
C ILE A 116 -3.61 11.39 12.53
N ASN A 117 -4.31 10.91 13.55
CA ASN A 117 -4.42 11.64 14.83
C ASN A 117 -3.05 11.80 15.49
N ASP A 118 -2.28 10.72 15.58
CA ASP A 118 -0.97 10.73 16.24
C ASP A 118 0.02 11.63 15.49
N TYR A 119 -0.04 11.63 14.14
CA TYR A 119 0.70 12.57 13.32
C TYR A 119 0.32 14.03 13.64
N CYS A 120 -0.97 14.36 13.68
CA CYS A 120 -1.42 15.72 14.00
C CYS A 120 -0.97 16.15 15.40
N VAL A 121 -1.10 15.29 16.40
CA VAL A 121 -0.62 15.57 17.76
C VAL A 121 0.90 15.77 17.78
N SER A 122 1.65 14.93 17.07
CA SER A 122 3.11 15.03 17.00
C SER A 122 3.61 16.31 16.34
N THR A 123 2.81 16.90 15.46
CA THR A 123 3.11 18.16 14.76
C THR A 123 2.58 19.39 15.51
N GLY A 124 2.10 19.23 16.74
CA GLY A 124 1.70 20.31 17.64
C GLY A 124 0.23 20.69 17.53
N HIS A 125 -0.59 19.90 16.83
CA HIS A 125 -2.03 20.09 16.80
C HIS A 125 -2.74 19.38 17.96
N SER A 126 -4.01 19.73 18.21
CA SER A 126 -4.78 19.10 19.28
C SER A 126 -5.22 17.68 18.94
N ALA A 127 -5.63 17.44 17.68
CA ALA A 127 -6.11 16.15 17.20
C ALA A 127 -6.18 16.15 15.65
N SER A 128 -6.66 15.05 15.07
CA SER A 128 -7.25 15.05 13.73
C SER A 128 -8.77 15.22 13.77
N ALA A 129 -9.35 15.78 12.71
CA ALA A 129 -10.78 15.86 12.47
C ALA A 129 -11.12 15.44 11.03
N LEU A 130 -12.27 14.81 10.84
CA LEU A 130 -12.84 14.51 9.53
C LEU A 130 -14.00 15.49 9.27
N LEU A 131 -13.89 16.34 8.25
CA LEU A 131 -14.86 17.39 7.94
C LEU A 131 -15.79 17.06 6.77
N GLY A 132 -15.89 15.78 6.43
CA GLY A 132 -16.68 15.28 5.32
C GLY A 132 -16.69 13.75 5.30
N SER A 133 -16.74 13.16 4.11
CA SER A 133 -16.87 11.71 3.91
C SER A 133 -15.81 11.11 2.98
N THR A 134 -15.05 11.96 2.30
CA THR A 134 -14.01 11.55 1.35
C THR A 134 -12.66 11.45 2.01
N VAL A 135 -11.74 10.81 1.31
CA VAL A 135 -10.34 10.66 1.72
C VAL A 135 -9.60 12.00 1.86
N TYR A 136 -10.09 13.08 1.24
CA TYR A 136 -9.50 14.42 1.34
C TYR A 136 -10.01 15.25 2.52
N ASP A 137 -11.02 14.79 3.24
CA ASP A 137 -11.64 15.59 4.30
C ASP A 137 -10.95 15.46 5.66
N TRP A 138 -9.75 14.86 5.71
CA TRP A 138 -8.94 14.76 6.92
C TRP A 138 -8.15 16.04 7.16
N HIS A 139 -8.29 16.60 8.35
CA HIS A 139 -7.62 17.81 8.79
C HIS A 139 -6.95 17.60 10.14
N CYS A 140 -5.85 18.29 10.40
CA CYS A 140 -5.43 18.53 11.77
C CYS A 140 -6.27 19.66 12.37
N VAL A 141 -6.54 19.61 13.67
CA VAL A 141 -7.38 20.60 14.35
C VAL A 141 -6.72 21.13 15.61
N ASN A 142 -6.82 22.44 15.83
CA ASN A 142 -6.53 23.09 17.09
C ASN A 142 -7.84 23.50 17.76
N TYR A 143 -8.14 22.92 18.92
CA TYR A 143 -9.32 23.30 19.68
C TYR A 143 -9.06 24.60 20.44
N SER A 144 -10.01 25.54 20.34
CA SER A 144 -10.02 26.76 21.12
C SER A 144 -11.40 26.96 21.74
N ARG A 145 -11.51 27.88 22.72
CA ARG A 145 -12.79 28.19 23.36
C ARG A 145 -13.79 28.89 22.45
N VAL A 146 -13.32 29.49 21.36
CA VAL A 146 -14.16 30.27 20.44
C VAL A 146 -14.58 29.41 19.26
N ASN A 147 -13.61 28.90 18.49
CA ASN A 147 -13.84 28.00 17.36
C ASN A 147 -12.61 27.11 17.11
N PRO A 148 -12.80 25.87 16.62
CA PRO A 148 -11.68 25.07 16.11
C PRO A 148 -11.05 25.71 14.88
N VAL A 149 -9.73 25.57 14.74
CA VAL A 149 -8.97 25.95 13.53
C VAL A 149 -8.46 24.68 12.87
N TYR A 150 -8.67 24.56 11.56
CA TYR A 150 -8.34 23.36 10.78
C TYR A 150 -7.16 23.61 9.85
N PHE A 151 -6.37 22.56 9.62
CA PHE A 151 -5.16 22.56 8.80
C PHE A 151 -5.13 21.34 7.90
N ASP A 152 -4.55 21.46 6.72
CA ASP A 152 -4.43 20.35 5.78
C ASP A 152 -3.51 19.25 6.32
N VAL A 153 -3.87 18.01 6.03
CA VAL A 153 -3.05 16.84 6.34
C VAL A 153 -2.31 16.38 5.09
N SER A 154 -0.99 16.30 5.18
CA SER A 154 -0.19 15.64 4.13
C SER A 154 -0.14 14.13 4.40
N LEU A 155 -0.97 13.35 3.69
CA LEU A 155 -0.97 11.89 3.82
C LEU A 155 0.39 11.22 3.52
N PRO A 156 1.20 11.68 2.54
CA PRO A 156 2.57 11.19 2.41
C PRO A 156 3.41 11.40 3.68
N ALA A 157 3.24 12.52 4.38
CA ALA A 157 3.93 12.79 5.64
C ALA A 157 3.37 11.92 6.78
N VAL A 158 2.06 11.71 6.84
CA VAL A 158 1.43 10.79 7.80
C VAL A 158 1.96 9.37 7.63
N CYS A 159 2.12 8.89 6.40
CA CYS A 159 2.63 7.54 6.16
C CYS A 159 4.10 7.36 6.57
N ARG A 160 4.94 8.38 6.33
CA ARG A 160 6.32 8.42 6.85
C ARG A 160 6.38 8.52 8.37
N TYR A 161 5.40 9.16 9.00
CA TYR A 161 5.31 9.16 10.47
C TYR A 161 4.89 7.77 10.99
N THR A 162 3.84 7.20 10.39
CA THR A 162 3.19 5.95 10.85
C THR A 162 4.12 4.75 10.75
N THR A 163 4.91 4.68 9.69
CA THR A 163 5.78 3.52 9.41
C THR A 163 7.27 3.81 9.60
N GLY A 164 7.61 5.04 10.01
CA GLY A 164 8.96 5.56 9.83
C GLY A 164 9.27 5.79 8.33
N THR A 165 10.55 5.77 7.97
CA THR A 165 10.97 6.08 6.58
C THR A 165 10.68 4.98 5.56
N THR A 166 9.95 3.92 5.94
CA THR A 166 9.73 2.74 5.10
C THR A 166 8.54 2.87 4.16
N ALA A 167 7.39 3.42 4.60
CA ALA A 167 6.29 3.72 3.67
C ALA A 167 6.48 5.11 3.07
N THR A 168 6.72 5.15 1.77
CA THR A 168 6.86 6.40 1.02
C THR A 168 5.63 6.73 0.18
N ILE A 169 4.66 5.82 0.10
CA ILE A 169 3.42 6.05 -0.65
C ILE A 169 2.19 5.94 0.25
N ASP A 170 1.36 6.96 0.11
CA ASP A 170 -0.04 6.97 0.47
C ASP A 170 -0.88 6.57 -0.76
N ARG A 171 -1.89 5.72 -0.56
CA ARG A 171 -2.95 5.47 -1.55
C ARG A 171 -4.28 5.30 -0.83
N PHE A 172 -5.39 5.54 -1.51
CA PHE A 172 -6.72 5.18 -1.02
C PHE A 172 -7.34 4.11 -1.90
N VAL A 173 -8.13 3.21 -1.32
CA VAL A 173 -8.88 2.19 -2.08
C VAL A 173 -10.18 2.75 -2.62
N ASN A 174 -10.87 3.59 -1.84
CA ASN A 174 -12.13 4.19 -2.22
C ASN A 174 -12.17 5.66 -1.81
N PHE A 175 -12.15 6.57 -2.80
CA PHE A 175 -12.18 8.01 -2.57
C PHE A 175 -13.33 8.47 -1.67
N ARG A 176 -14.51 7.82 -1.80
CA ARG A 176 -15.73 8.17 -1.05
C ARG A 176 -15.80 7.53 0.34
N ASN A 177 -14.74 6.85 0.76
CA ASN A 177 -14.62 6.30 2.11
C ASN A 177 -13.29 6.78 2.72
N SER A 178 -13.41 7.79 3.59
CA SER A 178 -12.31 8.44 4.29
C SER A 178 -11.41 7.49 5.10
N SER A 179 -11.88 6.28 5.43
CA SER A 179 -11.14 5.29 6.22
C SER A 179 -10.31 4.32 5.37
N THR A 180 -10.28 4.47 4.05
CA THR A 180 -9.61 3.52 3.13
C THR A 180 -8.19 3.92 2.71
N TRP A 181 -7.61 4.89 3.40
CA TRP A 181 -6.19 5.21 3.23
C TRP A 181 -5.31 4.03 3.62
N GLN A 182 -4.22 3.87 2.87
CA GLN A 182 -3.20 2.86 3.03
C GLN A 182 -1.83 3.50 2.91
N CYS A 183 -0.97 3.26 3.90
CA CYS A 183 0.46 3.45 3.79
C CYS A 183 1.07 2.15 3.28
N ARG A 184 1.76 2.22 2.14
CA ARG A 184 2.41 1.04 1.54
C ARG A 184 3.94 1.17 1.66
N VAL A 185 4.55 0.08 2.09
CA VAL A 185 6.01 -0.11 2.22
C VAL A 185 6.52 -0.87 1.03
#